data_AF-A0A1Q4YDU3-F1
#
_entry.id   AF-A0A1Q4YDU3-F1
#
_cell.length_a   1.000
_cell.length_b   1.000
_cell.length_c   1.000
_cell.angle_alpha   90.00
_cell.angle_beta   90.00
_cell.angle_gamma   90.00
#
_symmetry.space_group_name_H-M   'P 1'
#
loop_
_entity.id
_entity.type
_entity.pdbx_description
1 polymer ?
#
loop_
_entity_poly.entity_id
_entity_poly.type
_entity_poly.pdbx_seq_one_letter_code
_entity_poly.pdbx_strand_id
1 'polypeptide(L)'
;MRWLGELVAVYEYTDLDTAPTSRTRNSGGDLQASWGQPKGNTVTAYFSHDVQGVELEPGTKVTPESCAARVSTHGVDNINVETGTRFCILTNGGRAALLEVKSVDAGEDEFIAQATVWEK
;
A
#
# COMPACT_ATOMS: atom_id res chain seq x y z
N MET A 1 10.42 14.47 7.35
CA MET A 1 10.96 13.26 8.02
C MET A 1 10.65 12.06 7.13
N ARG A 2 11.40 10.96 7.22
CA ARG A 2 11.06 9.69 6.56
C ARG A 2 10.85 8.68 7.67
N TRP A 3 9.77 7.92 7.66
CA TRP A 3 9.63 6.80 8.57
C TRP A 3 9.61 5.49 7.76
N LEU A 4 10.19 4.45 8.37
CA LEU A 4 10.35 3.11 7.83
C LEU A 4 9.79 2.15 8.87
N GLY A 5 8.83 1.32 8.49
CA GLY A 5 8.19 0.39 9.41
C GLY A 5 7.49 -0.74 8.69
N GLU A 6 7.21 -1.81 9.43
CA GLU A 6 6.34 -2.88 8.95
C GLU A 6 4.89 -2.40 8.98
N LEU A 7 4.17 -2.73 7.92
CA LEU A 7 2.74 -2.49 7.76
C LEU A 7 2.05 -3.84 7.62
N VAL A 8 0.98 -4.04 8.36
CA VAL A 8 0.09 -5.20 8.23
C VAL A 8 -1.22 -4.69 7.67
N ALA A 9 -1.51 -5.02 6.41
CA ALA A 9 -2.77 -4.71 5.76
C ALA A 9 -3.73 -5.88 5.96
N VAL A 10 -4.90 -5.57 6.54
CA VAL A 10 -6.01 -6.51 6.80
C VAL A 10 -7.28 -6.00 6.11
N TYR A 11 -8.40 -6.70 6.25
CA TYR A 11 -9.73 -6.23 5.84
C TYR A 11 -10.10 -4.83 6.35
N GLU A 12 -9.51 -4.40 7.47
CA GLU A 12 -9.72 -3.08 8.06
C GLU A 12 -8.72 -2.06 7.51
N TYR A 13 -9.13 -0.79 7.39
CA TYR A 13 -8.26 0.21 6.75
C TYR A 13 -7.04 0.58 7.59
N THR A 14 -5.89 0.62 6.95
CA THR A 14 -4.61 1.06 7.49
C THR A 14 -4.34 2.52 7.12
N ASP A 15 -4.10 3.36 8.13
CA ASP A 15 -3.69 4.77 7.96
C ASP A 15 -2.17 4.88 7.81
N LEU A 16 -1.71 5.46 6.69
CA LEU A 16 -0.30 5.72 6.39
C LEU A 16 0.11 7.18 6.67
N ASP A 17 -0.83 8.02 7.09
CA ASP A 17 -0.59 9.41 7.48
C ASP A 17 -0.13 9.55 8.94
N THR A 18 -0.11 8.49 9.73
CA THR A 18 0.39 8.50 11.11
C THR A 18 1.50 7.47 11.34
N ALA A 19 2.61 7.88 11.95
CA ALA A 19 3.71 6.98 12.31
C ALA A 19 3.59 6.48 13.76
N PRO A 20 3.95 5.20 14.04
CA PRO A 20 4.10 4.11 13.07
C PRO A 20 2.73 3.71 12.50
N THR A 21 2.68 3.15 11.28
CA THR A 21 1.45 2.53 10.76
C THR A 21 0.96 1.52 11.77
N SER A 22 -0.20 1.80 12.34
CA SER A 22 -0.82 0.90 13.32
C SER A 22 -1.76 -0.04 12.58
N ARG A 23 -1.88 -1.28 13.06
CA ARG A 23 -2.95 -2.21 12.66
C ARG A 23 -4.27 -1.54 13.04
N THR A 24 -4.86 -0.76 12.14
CA THR A 24 -5.94 0.17 12.51
C THR A 24 -7.29 -0.40 12.11
N ARG A 25 -8.15 -0.57 13.10
CA ARG A 25 -9.59 -0.70 12.88
C ARG A 25 -10.16 0.70 12.69
N ASN A 26 -9.89 1.34 11.56
CA ASN A 26 -10.37 2.71 11.27
C ASN A 26 -11.14 2.71 9.94
N SER A 27 -12.21 3.49 9.81
CA SER A 27 -12.99 3.64 8.58
C SER A 27 -12.46 4.73 7.63
N GLY A 28 -11.33 5.35 7.96
CA GLY A 28 -10.71 6.43 7.18
C GLY A 28 -9.25 6.20 6.80
N GLY A 29 -8.78 4.94 6.78
CA GLY A 29 -7.40 4.64 6.37
C GLY A 29 -7.21 4.64 4.85
N ASP A 30 -5.96 4.61 4.42
CA ASP A 30 -5.54 4.73 3.02
C ASP A 30 -5.64 3.40 2.24
N LEU A 31 -5.44 2.30 2.95
CA LEU A 31 -5.20 0.98 2.36
C LEU A 31 -5.99 -0.09 3.11
N GLN A 32 -6.66 -0.98 2.40
CA GLN A 32 -7.28 -2.19 2.95
C GLN A 32 -6.85 -3.41 2.13
N ALA A 33 -6.76 -4.57 2.75
CA ALA A 33 -6.62 -5.85 2.06
C ALA A 33 -8.00 -6.49 1.99
N SER A 34 -8.58 -6.69 0.80
CA SER A 34 -9.99 -7.12 0.71
C SER A 34 -10.28 -8.12 -0.41
N TRP A 35 -11.45 -8.75 -0.29
CA TRP A 35 -12.03 -9.84 -1.07
C TRP A 35 -12.38 -9.41 -2.51
N GLY A 36 -11.39 -9.38 -3.39
CA GLY A 36 -11.60 -9.97 -4.72
C GLY A 36 -11.37 -11.47 -4.59
N GLN A 37 -12.13 -12.33 -5.29
CA GLN A 37 -11.81 -13.77 -5.31
C GLN A 37 -10.30 -13.93 -5.55
N PRO A 38 -9.53 -14.46 -4.58
CA PRO A 38 -8.08 -14.54 -4.73
C PRO A 38 -7.79 -15.27 -6.03
N LYS A 39 -7.10 -14.59 -6.96
CA LYS A 39 -6.65 -15.23 -8.20
C LYS A 39 -5.42 -16.05 -7.87
N GLY A 40 -5.64 -17.25 -7.32
CA GLY A 40 -4.55 -18.10 -6.86
C GLY A 40 -3.99 -17.62 -5.52
N ASN A 41 -2.70 -17.30 -5.45
CA ASN A 41 -1.96 -17.01 -4.20
C ASN A 41 -1.79 -15.50 -3.91
N THR A 42 -2.70 -14.66 -4.40
CA THR A 42 -2.61 -13.19 -4.26
C THR A 42 -3.68 -12.64 -3.33
N VAL A 43 -3.36 -11.55 -2.62
CA VAL A 43 -4.35 -10.71 -1.91
C VAL A 43 -4.52 -9.40 -2.67
N THR A 44 -5.70 -8.79 -2.64
CA THR A 44 -5.90 -7.49 -3.30
C THR A 44 -5.69 -6.35 -2.31
N ALA A 45 -4.74 -5.47 -2.59
CA ALA A 45 -4.59 -4.17 -1.96
C ALA A 45 -5.58 -3.19 -2.58
N TYR A 46 -6.59 -2.78 -1.83
CA TYR A 46 -7.57 -1.77 -2.23
C TYR A 46 -7.23 -0.43 -1.57
N PHE A 47 -7.34 0.64 -2.34
CA PHE A 47 -7.14 2.00 -1.85
C PHE A 47 -8.49 2.66 -1.53
N SER A 48 -8.53 3.49 -0.50
CA SER A 48 -9.73 4.28 -0.21
C SER A 48 -10.01 5.28 -1.34
N HIS A 49 -11.21 5.87 -1.40
CA HIS A 49 -11.69 6.69 -2.52
C HIS A 49 -10.71 7.81 -2.96
N ASP A 50 -9.94 8.37 -2.02
CA ASP A 50 -9.02 9.48 -2.27
C ASP A 50 -7.56 9.03 -2.36
N VAL A 51 -7.30 7.72 -2.40
CA VAL A 51 -5.98 7.11 -2.47
C VAL A 51 -5.90 6.29 -3.75
N GLN A 52 -4.78 6.42 -4.44
CA GLN A 52 -4.47 5.58 -5.59
C GLN A 52 -3.09 4.97 -5.43
N GLY A 53 -2.93 3.81 -6.01
CA GLY A 53 -1.64 3.12 -6.06
C GLY A 53 -1.18 2.81 -7.46
N VAL A 54 0.09 2.46 -7.60
CA VAL A 54 0.67 2.00 -8.86
C VAL A 54 1.70 0.92 -8.57
N GLU A 55 1.56 -0.22 -9.24
CA GLU A 55 2.55 -1.30 -9.16
C GLU A 55 3.85 -0.88 -9.84
N LEU A 56 4.97 -1.33 -9.29
CA LEU A 56 6.31 -1.00 -9.75
C LEU A 56 7.00 -2.25 -10.29
N GLU A 57 7.65 -2.11 -11.43
CA GLU A 57 8.53 -3.14 -11.94
C GLU A 57 9.66 -3.45 -10.94
N PRO A 58 10.08 -4.72 -10.82
CA PRO A 58 11.19 -5.12 -9.96
C PRO A 58 12.45 -4.27 -10.20
N GLY A 59 13.12 -3.88 -9.12
CA GLY A 59 14.35 -3.07 -9.20
C GLY A 59 14.15 -1.58 -9.49
N THR A 60 12.91 -1.11 -9.74
CA THR A 60 12.62 0.33 -9.91
C THR A 60 13.11 1.11 -8.69
N LYS A 61 13.97 2.10 -8.92
CA LYS A 61 14.37 3.08 -7.90
C LYS A 61 13.25 4.09 -7.71
N VAL A 62 12.92 4.37 -6.46
CA VAL A 62 11.78 5.22 -6.09
C VAL A 62 12.25 6.33 -5.16
N THR A 63 11.97 7.56 -5.56
CA THR A 63 11.95 8.77 -4.73
C THR A 63 10.50 9.20 -4.49
N PRO A 64 10.19 10.03 -3.47
CA PRO A 64 8.82 10.51 -3.25
C PRO A 64 8.23 11.20 -4.48
N GLU A 65 9.01 12.00 -5.21
CA GLU A 65 8.55 12.71 -6.41
C GLU A 65 8.23 11.72 -7.54
N SER A 66 9.09 10.72 -7.76
CA SER A 66 8.85 9.69 -8.78
C SER A 66 7.64 8.81 -8.43
N CYS A 67 7.39 8.59 -7.13
CA CYS A 67 6.27 7.82 -6.63
C CYS A 67 4.96 8.57 -6.90
N ALA A 68 4.89 9.83 -6.47
CA ALA A 68 3.74 10.70 -6.68
C ALA A 68 3.46 10.91 -8.18
N ALA A 69 4.49 11.10 -9.02
CA ALA A 69 4.33 11.25 -10.46
C ALA A 69 3.75 10.00 -11.13
N ARG A 70 4.22 8.80 -10.74
CA ARG A 70 3.68 7.53 -11.25
C ARG A 70 2.24 7.31 -10.84
N VAL A 71 1.91 7.54 -9.56
CA VAL A 71 0.52 7.45 -9.06
C VAL A 71 -0.39 8.43 -9.79
N SER A 72 0.05 9.68 -9.98
CA SER A 72 -0.76 10.69 -10.69
C SER A 72 -1.01 10.36 -12.16
N THR A 73 -0.15 9.54 -12.79
CA THR A 73 -0.23 9.22 -14.22
C THR A 73 -0.90 7.86 -14.48
N HIS A 74 -0.69 6.90 -13.59
CA HIS A 74 -1.04 5.49 -13.78
C HIS A 74 -1.75 4.90 -12.56
N GLY A 75 -2.28 5.76 -11.69
CA GLY A 75 -2.97 5.37 -10.47
C GLY A 75 -4.16 4.45 -10.76
N VAL A 76 -4.28 3.43 -9.94
CA VAL A 76 -5.40 2.49 -9.92
C VAL A 76 -5.97 2.40 -8.51
N ASP A 77 -7.23 1.97 -8.41
CA ASP A 77 -7.94 1.86 -7.14
C ASP A 77 -7.62 0.55 -6.39
N ASN A 78 -6.95 -0.39 -7.05
CA ASN A 78 -6.48 -1.64 -6.44
C ASN A 78 -5.32 -2.30 -7.20
N ILE A 79 -4.55 -3.11 -6.48
CA ILE A 79 -3.44 -3.92 -7.00
C ILE A 79 -3.53 -5.32 -6.40
N ASN A 80 -3.39 -6.37 -7.23
CA ASN A 80 -3.19 -7.72 -6.70
C ASN A 80 -1.74 -7.86 -6.26
N VAL A 81 -1.52 -8.26 -5.02
CA VAL A 81 -0.20 -8.38 -4.44
C VAL A 81 0.17 -9.83 -4.14
N GLU A 82 1.43 -10.14 -4.38
CA GLU A 82 2.13 -11.35 -3.95
C GLU A 82 3.41 -10.95 -3.21
N THR A 83 4.09 -11.93 -2.61
CA THR A 83 5.39 -11.67 -1.97
C THR A 83 6.38 -11.10 -3.00
N GLY A 84 6.97 -9.95 -2.67
CA GLY A 84 7.89 -9.23 -3.55
C GLY A 84 7.22 -8.15 -4.41
N THR A 85 5.89 -8.09 -4.48
CA THR A 85 5.20 -6.97 -5.15
C THR A 85 5.61 -5.66 -4.49
N ARG A 86 5.91 -4.66 -5.33
CA ARG A 86 6.26 -3.30 -4.90
C ARG A 86 5.28 -2.34 -5.51
N PHE A 87 4.77 -1.41 -4.71
CA PHE A 87 3.83 -0.42 -5.20
C PHE A 87 4.00 0.91 -4.48
N CYS A 88 3.69 1.97 -5.22
CA CYS A 88 3.64 3.33 -4.75
C CYS A 88 2.20 3.72 -4.47
N ILE A 89 1.97 4.54 -3.44
CA ILE A 89 0.68 5.17 -3.18
C ILE A 89 0.85 6.67 -2.92
N LEU A 90 -0.23 7.41 -3.15
CA LEU A 90 -0.40 8.77 -2.64
C LEU A 90 -1.52 8.74 -1.59
N THR A 91 -1.17 8.93 -0.32
CA THR A 91 -2.14 8.91 0.80
C THR A 91 -3.09 10.10 0.71
N ASN A 92 -4.19 10.03 1.46
CA ASN A 92 -5.15 11.14 1.52
C ASN A 92 -4.52 12.43 2.12
N GLY A 93 -3.52 12.29 3.00
CA GLY A 93 -2.71 13.39 3.52
C GLY A 93 -1.70 13.96 2.51
N GLY A 94 -1.66 13.45 1.28
CA GLY A 94 -0.77 13.89 0.19
C GLY A 94 0.67 13.40 0.36
N ARG A 95 0.90 12.33 1.10
CA ARG A 95 2.21 11.73 1.28
C ARG A 95 2.45 10.64 0.24
N ALA A 96 3.67 10.58 -0.27
CA ALA A 96 4.10 9.42 -1.03
C ALA A 96 4.46 8.29 -0.06
N ALA A 97 4.09 7.07 -0.40
CA ALA A 97 4.58 5.87 0.28
C ALA A 97 4.94 4.77 -0.70
N LEU A 98 6.03 4.05 -0.39
CA LEU A 98 6.46 2.84 -1.08
C LEU A 98 6.22 1.66 -0.15
N LEU A 99 5.50 0.67 -0.65
CA LEU A 99 5.26 -0.60 0.02
C LEU A 99 5.97 -1.72 -0.75
N GLU A 100 6.64 -2.59 0.00
CA GLU A 100 7.24 -3.82 -0.51
C GLU A 100 6.68 -5.01 0.28
N VAL A 101 5.89 -5.84 -0.39
CA VAL A 101 5.21 -6.97 0.24
C VAL A 101 6.21 -8.06 0.62
N LYS A 102 6.17 -8.45 1.90
CA LYS A 102 7.04 -9.44 2.52
C LYS A 102 6.36 -10.80 2.71
N SER A 103 5.06 -10.80 2.96
CA SER A 103 4.26 -12.01 3.03
C SER A 103 2.80 -11.72 2.68
N VAL A 104 2.11 -12.77 2.24
CA VAL A 104 0.69 -12.75 1.92
C VAL A 104 0.04 -13.96 2.57
N ASP A 105 -1.08 -13.75 3.23
CA ASP A 105 -1.98 -14.78 3.72
C ASP A 105 -3.33 -14.64 2.99
N ALA A 106 -3.51 -15.45 1.95
CA ALA A 106 -4.75 -15.45 1.18
C ALA A 106 -5.93 -16.12 1.93
N GLY A 107 -5.68 -16.85 3.01
CA GLY A 107 -6.75 -17.43 3.84
C GLY A 107 -7.39 -16.39 4.77
N GLU A 108 -6.62 -15.39 5.16
CA GLU A 108 -7.02 -14.31 6.07
C GLU A 108 -7.15 -12.93 5.38
N ASP A 109 -6.95 -12.88 4.06
CA ASP A 109 -6.89 -11.65 3.26
C ASP A 109 -5.96 -10.60 3.87
N GLU A 110 -4.77 -11.05 4.26
CA GLU A 110 -3.77 -10.24 4.93
C GLU A 110 -2.50 -10.19 4.08
N PHE A 111 -1.80 -9.06 4.10
CA PHE A 111 -0.41 -9.02 3.68
C PHE A 111 0.42 -8.12 4.59
N ILE A 112 1.69 -8.49 4.73
CA ILE A 112 2.68 -7.71 5.46
C ILE A 112 3.59 -7.04 4.43
N ALA A 113 3.84 -5.75 4.59
CA ALA A 113 4.73 -4.98 3.75
C ALA A 113 5.73 -4.17 4.56
N GLN A 114 6.94 -4.00 4.02
CA GLN A 114 7.82 -2.94 4.48
C GLN A 114 7.37 -1.62 3.85
N ALA A 115 6.90 -0.69 4.68
CA ALA A 115 6.50 0.64 4.25
C ALA A 115 7.63 1.65 4.45
N THR A 116 7.89 2.45 3.41
CA THR A 116 8.62 3.71 3.49
C THR A 116 7.64 4.84 3.21
N VAL A 117 7.46 5.76 4.15
CA VAL A 117 6.60 6.94 3.97
C VAL A 117 7.44 8.21 4.05
N TRP A 118 7.20 9.10 3.11
CA TRP A 118 7.86 10.41 3.04
C TRP A 118 6.88 11.49 3.51
N GLU A 119 7.36 12.39 4.39
CA GLU A 119 6.63 13.62 4.67
C GLU A 119 6.50 14.47 3.40
N LYS A 120 5.49 15.33 3.40
CA LYS A 120 5.27 16.35 2.37
C LYS A 120 6.39 17.39 2.31
#